data_AF-A0A7S1H9Z0-F1
#
_entry.id   AF-A0A7S1H9Z0-F1
#
_cell.length_a   1.000
_cell.length_b   1.000
_cell.length_c   1.000
_cell.angle_alpha   90.00
_cell.angle_beta   90.00
_cell.angle_gamma   90.00
#
_symmetry.space_group_name_H-M   'P 1'
#
loop_
_entity.id
_entity.type
_entity.pdbx_description
1 polymer ?
#
loop_
_entity_poly.entity_id
_entity_poly.type
_entity_poly.pdbx_seq_one_letter_code
_entity_poly.pdbx_strand_id
1 'polypeptide(L)'
;TLEPEFAVYNIVLSDGLVVFDDRPVQRRHELSTLHLALPFVSTLPADVAVEVTPRLSGKLDGVSFDGRSEALPFADPPRAHLALRLDGLDLAPLAAYVPASAPLRIVSGRLGV
;
A
#
# COMPACT_ATOMS: atom_id res chain seq x y z
N THR A 1 -9.36 -21.81 -15.86
CA THR A 1 -8.12 -22.32 -15.25
C THR A 1 -8.44 -22.66 -13.81
N LEU A 2 -8.03 -23.83 -13.30
CA LEU A 2 -8.15 -24.10 -11.85
C LEU A 2 -7.23 -23.10 -11.14
N GLU A 3 -7.80 -22.24 -10.31
CA GLU A 3 -7.00 -21.37 -9.45
C GLU A 3 -6.25 -22.25 -8.44
N PRO A 4 -4.96 -21.95 -8.14
CA PRO A 4 -4.22 -22.73 -7.17
C PRO A 4 -4.84 -22.60 -5.79
N GLU A 5 -5.18 -23.74 -5.18
CA GLU A 5 -5.60 -23.82 -3.79
C GLU A 5 -4.39 -23.68 -2.88
N PHE A 6 -4.40 -22.68 -2.01
CA PHE A 6 -3.39 -22.50 -0.99
C PHE A 6 -3.97 -21.87 0.28
N ALA A 7 -3.24 -22.07 1.36
CA ALA A 7 -3.43 -21.41 2.63
C ALA A 7 -2.06 -21.01 3.18
N VAL A 8 -1.87 -19.73 3.47
CA VAL A 8 -0.66 -19.22 4.12
C VAL A 8 -1.02 -18.54 5.42
N TYR A 9 -0.13 -18.67 6.39
CA TYR A 9 -0.35 -18.20 7.76
C TYR A 9 0.83 -17.35 8.19
N ASN A 10 0.53 -16.21 8.82
CA ASN A 10 1.50 -15.43 9.59
C ASN A 10 2.74 -15.04 8.78
N ILE A 11 2.53 -14.55 7.55
CA ILE A 11 3.64 -14.06 6.73
C ILE A 11 4.00 -12.66 7.23
N VAL A 12 5.27 -12.48 7.58
CA VAL A 12 5.82 -11.19 7.99
C VAL A 12 6.98 -10.83 7.09
N LEU A 13 6.90 -9.67 6.46
CA LEU A 13 8.03 -8.96 5.88
C LEU A 13 8.48 -7.91 6.89
N SER A 14 9.76 -7.92 7.24
CA SER A 14 10.39 -6.94 8.12
C SER A 14 11.52 -6.24 7.40
N ASP A 15 11.70 -4.95 7.68
CA ASP A 15 12.75 -4.11 7.11
C ASP A 15 12.83 -4.16 5.57
N GLY A 16 11.67 -4.31 4.93
CA GLY A 16 11.57 -4.38 3.48
C GLY A 16 11.96 -3.04 2.83
N LEU A 17 12.46 -3.14 1.60
CA LEU A 17 12.79 -2.00 0.75
C LEU A 17 12.10 -2.17 -0.60
N VAL A 18 11.33 -1.17 -1.01
CA VAL A 18 10.84 -1.03 -2.37
C VAL A 18 11.32 0.30 -2.92
N VAL A 19 11.99 0.24 -4.06
CA VAL A 19 12.42 1.43 -4.80
C VAL A 19 11.63 1.48 -6.10
N PHE A 20 10.91 2.57 -6.30
CA PHE A 20 10.19 2.84 -7.53
C PHE A 20 10.90 3.97 -8.29
N ASP A 21 11.62 3.61 -9.35
CA ASP A 21 12.33 4.54 -10.24
C ASP A 21 11.46 4.87 -11.47
N ASP A 22 10.67 5.92 -11.35
CA ASP A 22 9.75 6.42 -12.37
C ASP A 22 10.46 7.36 -13.34
N ARG A 23 11.17 6.74 -14.28
CA ARG A 23 11.93 7.45 -15.32
C ARG A 23 11.07 8.35 -16.21
N PRO A 24 9.85 7.98 -16.65
CA PRO A 24 8.99 8.86 -17.46
C PRO A 24 8.76 10.25 -16.86
N VAL A 25 8.54 10.35 -15.54
CA VAL A 25 8.34 11.64 -14.86
C VAL A 25 9.56 12.07 -14.02
N GLN A 26 10.68 11.36 -14.16
CA GLN A 26 11.94 11.61 -13.45
C GLN A 26 11.75 11.73 -11.93
N ARG A 27 11.06 10.74 -11.36
CA ARG A 27 10.84 10.63 -9.92
C ARG A 27 11.33 9.29 -9.42
N ARG A 28 11.82 9.30 -8.18
CA ARG A 28 12.21 8.08 -7.47
C ARG A 28 11.54 8.11 -6.11
N HIS A 29 10.78 7.07 -5.83
CA HIS A 29 10.13 6.86 -4.54
C HIS A 29 10.76 5.69 -3.81
N GLU A 30 10.83 5.80 -2.50
CA GLU A 30 11.35 4.77 -1.62
C GLU A 30 10.34 4.44 -0.54
N LEU A 31 9.99 3.16 -0.44
CA LEU A 31 9.34 2.58 0.73
C LEU A 31 10.40 1.80 1.51
N SER A 32 10.84 2.34 2.63
CA SER A 32 11.86 1.72 3.48
C SER A 32 11.33 1.36 4.85
N THR A 33 12.07 0.50 5.56
CA THR A 33 11.63 -0.09 6.84
C THR A 33 10.24 -0.71 6.75
N LEU A 34 9.92 -1.27 5.57
CA LEU A 34 8.59 -1.79 5.28
C LEU A 34 8.32 -2.99 6.16
N HIS A 35 7.29 -2.87 6.98
CA HIS A 35 6.75 -3.95 7.78
C HIS A 35 5.35 -4.30 7.27
N LEU A 36 5.21 -5.52 6.75
CA LEU A 36 3.93 -6.09 6.35
C LEU A 36 3.71 -7.36 7.17
N ALA A 37 2.66 -7.38 7.99
CA ALA A 37 2.19 -8.59 8.64
C ALA A 37 0.85 -8.98 8.04
N LEU A 38 0.84 -10.14 7.39
CA LEU A 38 -0.36 -10.79 6.88
C LEU A 38 -0.81 -11.85 7.89
N PRO A 39 -2.09 -11.85 8.27
CA PRO A 39 -2.66 -12.95 9.04
C PRO A 39 -2.84 -14.18 8.12
N PHE A 40 -3.78 -15.06 8.46
CA PHE A 40 -4.21 -16.14 7.57
C PHE A 40 -4.83 -15.59 6.27
N VAL A 41 -4.42 -16.09 5.12
CA VAL A 41 -5.12 -15.89 3.84
C VAL A 41 -5.17 -17.21 3.05
N SER A 42 -6.29 -17.48 2.38
CA SER A 42 -6.54 -18.76 1.71
C SER A 42 -7.44 -18.59 0.49
N THR A 43 -7.11 -19.29 -0.60
CA THR A 43 -7.95 -19.39 -1.80
C THR A 43 -8.91 -20.58 -1.74
N LEU A 44 -8.92 -21.35 -0.64
CA LEU A 44 -9.85 -22.47 -0.49
C LEU A 44 -11.30 -21.96 -0.48
N PRO A 45 -12.25 -22.64 -1.15
CA PRO A 45 -13.64 -22.17 -1.25
C PRO A 45 -14.32 -21.89 0.09
N ALA A 46 -13.90 -22.55 1.17
CA ALA A 46 -14.43 -22.32 2.52
C ALA A 46 -13.91 -21.02 3.17
N ASP A 47 -12.79 -20.49 2.69
CA ASP A 47 -12.05 -19.40 3.35
C ASP A 47 -12.05 -18.09 2.56
N VAL A 48 -12.47 -18.09 1.28
CA VAL A 48 -12.45 -16.89 0.43
C VAL A 48 -13.28 -15.72 0.99
N ALA A 49 -14.24 -16.01 1.86
CA ALA A 49 -15.09 -15.03 2.54
C ALA A 49 -14.57 -14.63 3.94
N VAL A 50 -13.39 -15.09 4.34
CA VAL A 50 -12.77 -14.72 5.63
C VAL A 50 -12.15 -13.33 5.51
N GLU A 51 -12.68 -12.40 6.30
CA GLU A 51 -12.10 -11.06 6.42
C GLU A 51 -10.82 -11.09 7.25
N VAL A 52 -9.80 -10.40 6.77
CA VAL A 52 -8.46 -10.38 7.34
C VAL A 52 -8.03 -8.96 7.66
N THR A 53 -7.19 -8.81 8.68
CA THR A 53 -6.68 -7.49 9.12
C THR A 53 -5.16 -7.38 8.99
N PRO A 54 -4.62 -7.12 7.78
CA PRO A 54 -3.20 -6.88 7.61
C PRO A 54 -2.70 -5.63 8.36
N ARG A 55 -1.43 -5.65 8.75
CA ARG A 55 -0.73 -4.47 9.25
C ARG A 55 0.35 -4.06 8.27
N LEU A 56 0.35 -2.78 7.90
CA LEU A 56 1.34 -2.18 7.02
C LEU A 56 1.94 -0.95 7.72
N SER A 57 3.26 -0.85 7.79
CA SER A 57 3.94 0.35 8.29
C SER A 57 5.33 0.49 7.65
N GLY A 58 5.91 1.68 7.77
CA GLY A 58 7.26 1.95 7.26
C GLY A 58 7.48 3.42 7.03
N LYS A 59 8.31 3.74 6.04
CA LYS A 59 8.59 5.11 5.60
C LYS A 59 8.41 5.24 4.09
N LEU A 60 7.66 6.24 3.66
CA LEU A 60 7.53 6.65 2.26
C LEU A 60 8.35 7.93 2.06
N ASP A 61 9.38 7.87 1.23
CA ASP A 61 10.32 8.97 0.99
C ASP A 61 10.86 9.58 2.28
N GLY A 62 11.16 8.71 3.25
CA GLY A 62 11.65 9.08 4.59
C GLY A 62 10.56 9.47 5.60
N VAL A 63 9.30 9.63 5.16
CA VAL A 63 8.17 9.99 6.03
C VAL A 63 7.49 8.76 6.58
N SER A 64 7.40 8.67 7.90
CA SER A 64 6.76 7.54 8.58
C SER A 64 5.28 7.43 8.24
N PHE A 65 4.82 6.20 8.09
CA PHE A 65 3.41 5.89 7.94
C PHE A 65 3.02 4.64 8.74
N ASP A 66 1.75 4.62 9.14
CA ASP A 66 1.13 3.46 9.78
C ASP A 66 -0.24 3.19 9.15
N GLY A 67 -0.48 1.95 8.79
CA GLY A 67 -1.66 1.50 8.07
C GLY A 67 -2.40 0.40 8.81
N ARG A 68 -3.72 0.55 8.91
CA ARG A 68 -4.62 -0.53 9.31
C ARG A 68 -5.50 -0.89 8.14
N SER A 69 -5.61 -2.17 7.84
CA SER A 69 -6.49 -2.63 6.77
C SER A 69 -7.41 -3.75 7.21
N GLU A 70 -8.51 -3.84 6.47
CA GLU A 70 -9.49 -4.94 6.48
C GLU A 70 -9.64 -5.38 5.03
N ALA A 71 -9.58 -6.67 4.74
CA ALA A 71 -9.64 -7.17 3.38
C ALA A 71 -10.34 -8.52 3.27
N LEU A 72 -10.95 -8.74 2.10
CA LEU A 72 -11.44 -10.01 1.57
C LEU A 72 -10.67 -10.26 0.25
N PRO A 73 -9.43 -10.77 0.32
CA PRO A 73 -8.51 -10.75 -0.82
C PRO A 73 -8.95 -11.65 -1.99
N PHE A 74 -9.73 -12.69 -1.68
CA PHE A 74 -10.13 -13.73 -2.64
C PHE A 74 -11.65 -13.87 -2.79
N ALA A 75 -12.44 -12.98 -2.17
CA ALA A 75 -13.87 -12.91 -2.45
C ALA A 75 -14.11 -12.43 -3.90
N ASP A 76 -15.31 -12.65 -4.43
CA ASP A 76 -15.72 -12.11 -5.73
C ASP A 76 -16.84 -11.06 -5.57
N PRO A 77 -16.56 -9.75 -5.80
CA PRO A 77 -15.26 -9.17 -6.12
C PRO A 77 -14.36 -9.03 -4.88
N PRO A 78 -13.02 -8.99 -5.03
CA PRO A 78 -12.11 -8.71 -3.93
C PRO A 78 -12.35 -7.33 -3.35
N ARG A 79 -12.21 -7.18 -2.04
CA ARG A 79 -12.41 -5.89 -1.36
C ARG A 79 -11.33 -5.65 -0.32
N ALA A 80 -10.93 -4.40 -0.16
CA ALA A 80 -10.02 -3.99 0.89
C ALA A 80 -10.29 -2.54 1.27
N HIS A 81 -10.16 -2.25 2.56
CA HIS A 81 -10.11 -0.90 3.12
C HIS A 81 -8.77 -0.72 3.80
N LEU A 82 -8.12 0.42 3.55
CA LEU A 82 -6.85 0.77 4.15
C LEU A 82 -6.94 2.19 4.70
N ALA A 83 -6.80 2.33 6.01
CA ALA A 83 -6.63 3.61 6.67
C ALA A 83 -5.14 3.84 6.91
N LEU A 84 -4.57 4.86 6.25
CA LEU A 84 -3.18 5.28 6.39
C LEU A 84 -3.10 6.56 7.22
N ARG A 85 -2.16 6.57 8.15
CA ARG A 85 -1.67 7.77 8.80
C ARG A 85 -0.29 8.10 8.26
N LEU A 86 -0.08 9.36 7.92
CA LEU A 86 1.15 9.89 7.33
C LEU A 86 1.60 11.07 8.17
N ASP A 87 2.91 11.21 8.36
CA ASP A 87 3.47 12.28 9.18
C ASP A 87 4.14 13.38 8.31
N GLY A 88 3.33 14.08 7.52
CA GLY A 88 3.79 15.29 6.82
C GLY A 88 4.50 15.03 5.49
N LEU A 89 3.97 14.11 4.67
CA LEU A 89 4.46 13.81 3.32
C LEU A 89 4.48 15.08 2.46
N ASP A 90 5.65 15.43 1.91
CA ASP A 90 5.77 16.54 0.97
C ASP A 90 5.05 16.20 -0.34
N LEU A 91 4.11 17.05 -0.73
CA LEU A 91 3.29 16.86 -1.92
C LEU A 91 3.92 17.48 -3.18
N ALA A 92 4.91 18.36 -3.04
CA ALA A 92 5.54 19.00 -4.20
C ALA A 92 6.12 17.99 -5.22
N PRO A 93 6.78 16.89 -4.81
CA PRO A 93 7.25 15.87 -5.75
C PRO A 93 6.13 15.22 -6.57
N LEU A 94 4.93 15.10 -5.99
CA LEU A 94 3.77 14.48 -6.62
C LEU A 94 3.13 15.35 -7.72
N ALA A 95 3.53 16.62 -7.85
CA ALA A 95 3.10 17.49 -8.94
C ALA A 95 3.40 16.89 -10.32
N ALA A 96 4.43 16.05 -10.41
CA ALA A 96 4.83 15.33 -11.63
C ALA A 96 3.76 14.33 -12.12
N TYR A 97 2.87 13.88 -11.23
CA TYR A 97 1.78 12.95 -11.52
C TYR A 97 0.45 13.64 -11.81
N VAL A 98 0.37 14.96 -11.64
CA VAL A 98 -0.86 15.71 -11.90
C VAL A 98 -1.06 15.83 -13.42
N PRO A 99 -2.24 15.44 -13.96
CA PRO A 99 -2.51 15.57 -15.38
C PRO A 99 -2.34 17.01 -15.87
N ALA A 100 -1.80 17.19 -17.07
CA ALA A 100 -1.63 18.52 -17.66
C ALA A 100 -2.97 19.28 -17.80
N SER A 101 -4.09 18.57 -17.93
CA SER A 101 -5.45 19.11 -18.01
C SER A 101 -6.01 19.58 -16.66
N ALA A 102 -5.34 19.32 -15.53
CA ALA A 102 -5.85 19.73 -14.23
C ALA A 102 -5.93 21.28 -14.16
N PRO A 103 -7.01 21.85 -13.61
CA PRO A 103 -7.18 23.31 -13.50
C PRO A 103 -6.28 23.95 -12.44
N LEU A 104 -5.61 23.12 -11.61
CA LEU A 104 -4.74 23.54 -10.53
C LEU A 104 -3.39 22.81 -10.63
N ARG A 105 -2.37 23.39 -9.97
CA ARG A 105 -1.03 22.82 -9.86
C ARG A 105 -0.60 22.79 -8.40
N ILE A 106 0.06 21.70 -8.01
CA ILE A 106 0.66 21.58 -6.68
C ILE A 106 1.98 22.34 -6.70
N VAL A 107 2.07 23.41 -5.91
CA VAL A 107 3.32 24.17 -5.73
C VAL A 107 4.03 23.70 -4.47
N SER A 108 3.28 23.50 -3.39
CA SER A 108 3.77 22.96 -2.11
C SER A 108 2.59 22.45 -1.27
N GLY A 109 2.89 21.63 -0.26
CA GLY A 109 1.92 21.15 0.71
C GLY A 109 2.48 19.98 1.51
N ARG A 110 1.98 19.77 2.72
CA ARG A 110 2.28 18.58 3.51
C ARG A 110 0.99 17.86 3.86
N LEU A 111 0.96 16.55 3.64
CA LEU A 111 -0.14 15.69 4.07
C LEU A 111 0.22 15.04 5.40
N GLY A 112 -0.52 15.40 6.44
CA GLY A 112 -0.45 14.76 7.76
C GLY A 112 -1.86 14.48 8.29
N VAL A 113 -2.15 13.22 8.58
CA VAL A 113 -3.45 12.72 9.09
C VAL A 113 -3.26 11.49 9.97
#